data_AF-A0A349PPY2-F1
#
_entry.id   AF-A0A349PPY2-F1
#
_cell.length_a   1.000
_cell.length_b   1.000
_cell.length_c   1.000
_cell.angle_alpha   90.00
_cell.angle_beta   90.00
_cell.angle_gamma   90.00
#
_symmetry.space_group_name_H-M   'P 1'
#
loop_
_entity.id
_entity.type
_entity.pdbx_description
1 polymer ?
#
loop_
_entity_poly.entity_id
_entity_poly.type
_entity_poly.pdbx_seq_one_letter_code
_entity_poly.pdbx_strand_id
1 'polypeptide(L)'
;MKIKFSKIAQLEYEEIIYYLYDNFGKEKATKFSDLLKQNLKQVKQFPESFSFFQNTDKRKFMVNPYITVIYYVNKDLECVEILNFWFNRSNPEVLLQHL
;
A
#
# COMPACT_ATOMS: atom_id res chain seq x y z
N MET A 1 1.83 -11.67 14.26
CA MET A 1 1.33 -10.28 14.33
C MET A 1 0.00 -10.12 13.62
N LYS A 2 -0.83 -9.16 14.05
CA LYS A 2 -2.07 -8.74 13.36
C LYS A 2 -1.75 -7.62 12.37
N ILE A 3 -2.56 -7.48 11.32
CA ILE A 3 -2.46 -6.34 10.38
C ILE A 3 -3.67 -5.44 10.61
N LYS A 4 -3.43 -4.15 10.74
CA LYS A 4 -4.46 -3.11 10.85
C LYS A 4 -4.19 -2.05 9.80
N PHE A 5 -5.25 -1.44 9.30
CA PHE A 5 -5.17 -0.29 8.41
C PHE A 5 -5.47 0.95 9.23
N SER A 6 -4.66 2.00 9.03
CA SER A 6 -5.05 3.33 9.46
C SER A 6 -6.34 3.73 8.73
N LYS A 7 -7.07 4.72 9.25
CA LYS A 7 -8.28 5.23 8.57
C LYS A 7 -7.96 5.73 7.16
N ILE A 8 -6.80 6.37 6.99
CA ILE A 8 -6.35 6.90 5.70
C ILE A 8 -6.03 5.75 4.75
N ALA A 9 -5.25 4.75 5.19
CA ALA A 9 -4.93 3.59 4.38
C ALA A 9 -6.17 2.79 3.94
N GLN A 10 -7.19 2.73 4.79
CA GLN A 10 -8.46 2.08 4.45
C GLN A 10 -9.16 2.81 3.30
N LEU A 11 -9.27 4.14 3.38
CA LEU A 11 -9.87 4.97 2.33
C LEU A 11 -9.08 4.88 1.02
N GLU A 12 -7.76 5.02 1.08
CA GLU A 12 -6.89 4.92 -0.10
C GLU A 12 -7.00 3.54 -0.78
N TYR A 13 -7.09 2.47 0.01
CA TYR A 13 -7.29 1.13 -0.53
C TYR A 13 -8.63 1.01 -1.26
N GLU A 14 -9.71 1.52 -0.67
CA GLU A 14 -11.04 1.53 -1.29
C GLU A 14 -11.04 2.34 -2.60
N GLU A 15 -10.40 3.51 -2.61
CA GLU A 15 -10.24 4.35 -3.81
C GLU A 15 -9.46 3.64 -4.91
N ILE A 16 -8.34 2.96 -4.57
CA ILE A 16 -7.56 2.18 -5.53
C ILE A 16 -8.40 1.05 -6.13
N ILE A 17 -9.15 0.32 -5.30
CA ILE A 17 -10.00 -0.78 -5.77
C ILE A 17 -11.11 -0.26 -6.65
N TYR A 18 -11.77 0.83 -6.27
CA TYR A 18 -12.82 1.46 -7.04
C TYR A 18 -12.29 1.93 -8.40
N TYR A 19 -11.18 2.67 -8.42
CA TYR A 19 -10.54 3.13 -9.65
C TYR A 19 -10.19 1.97 -10.59
N LEU A 20 -9.57 0.91 -10.06
CA LEU A 20 -9.21 -0.26 -10.85
C LEU A 20 -10.43 -0.98 -11.41
N TYR A 21 -11.50 -1.07 -10.63
CA TYR A 21 -12.74 -1.71 -11.05
C TYR A 21 -13.44 -0.91 -12.15
N ASP A 22 -13.57 0.40 -11.96
CA ASP A 22 -14.28 1.30 -12.86
C ASP A 22 -13.56 1.44 -14.21
N ASN A 23 -12.23 1.57 -14.19
CA ASN A 23 -11.44 1.84 -15.40
C ASN A 23 -10.95 0.57 -16.11
N PHE A 24 -10.72 -0.52 -15.37
CA PHE A 24 -10.09 -1.72 -15.92
C PHE A 24 -10.84 -3.02 -15.60
N GLY A 25 -11.99 -2.93 -14.94
CA GLY A 25 -12.84 -4.06 -14.62
C GLY A 25 -12.40 -4.87 -13.40
N LYS A 26 -13.30 -5.76 -12.98
CA LYS A 26 -13.18 -6.59 -11.78
C LYS A 26 -11.89 -7.42 -11.71
N GLU A 27 -11.42 -7.93 -12.85
CA GLU A 27 -10.24 -8.79 -12.90
C GLU A 27 -8.98 -8.05 -12.40
N LYS A 28 -8.78 -6.80 -12.83
CA LYS A 28 -7.60 -6.01 -12.41
C LYS A 28 -7.68 -5.61 -10.94
N ALA A 29 -8.85 -5.22 -10.45
CA ALA A 29 -9.06 -4.92 -9.04
C ALA A 29 -8.79 -6.14 -8.14
N THR A 30 -9.24 -7.32 -8.58
CA THR A 30 -9.01 -8.59 -7.87
C THR A 30 -7.53 -8.95 -7.87
N LYS A 31 -6.86 -8.86 -9.02
CA LYS A 31 -5.42 -9.12 -9.14
C LYS A 31 -4.58 -8.21 -8.23
N PHE A 32 -4.94 -6.93 -8.13
CA PHE A 32 -4.29 -6.02 -7.19
C PHE A 32 -4.51 -6.44 -5.73
N SER A 33 -5.75 -6.77 -5.36
CA SER A 33 -6.09 -7.26 -4.02
C SER A 33 -5.29 -8.50 -3.64
N ASP A 34 -5.11 -9.43 -4.58
CA ASP A 34 -4.37 -10.66 -4.34
C ASP A 34 -2.85 -10.43 -4.20
N LEU A 35 -2.27 -9.54 -5.01
CA LEU A 35 -0.88 -9.10 -4.86
C LEU A 35 -0.65 -8.43 -3.50
N LEU A 36 -1.56 -7.54 -3.08
CA LEU A 36 -1.49 -6.92 -1.77
C LEU A 36 -1.55 -7.99 -0.65
N LYS A 37 -2.51 -8.91 -0.71
CA LYS A 37 -2.63 -10.01 0.27
C LYS A 37 -1.37 -10.87 0.35
N GLN A 38 -0.73 -11.18 -0.77
CA GLN A 38 0.53 -11.94 -0.78
C GLN A 38 1.65 -11.21 -0.05
N ASN A 39 1.84 -9.91 -0.32
CA ASN A 39 2.81 -9.09 0.39
C ASN A 39 2.48 -9.00 1.89
N LEU A 40 1.21 -8.79 2.25
CA LEU A 40 0.77 -8.73 3.64
C LEU A 40 0.99 -10.06 4.38
N LYS A 41 0.91 -11.22 3.71
CA LYS A 41 1.30 -12.50 4.32
C LYS A 41 2.78 -12.52 4.70
N GLN A 42 3.66 -12.00 3.84
CA GLN A 42 5.09 -11.89 4.14
C GLN A 42 5.35 -10.92 5.30
N VAL A 43 4.71 -9.75 5.28
CA VAL A 43 4.80 -8.77 6.38
C VAL A 43 4.30 -9.36 7.70
N LYS A 44 3.25 -10.18 7.67
CA LYS A 44 2.75 -10.86 8.87
C LYS A 44 3.76 -11.83 9.48
N GLN A 45 4.51 -12.53 8.61
CA GLN A 45 5.49 -13.56 9.00
C GLN A 45 6.84 -12.94 9.38
N PHE A 46 7.29 -11.94 8.62
CA PHE A 46 8.56 -11.25 8.79
C PHE A 46 8.35 -9.72 8.71
N PRO A 47 7.82 -9.09 9.77
CA PRO A 47 7.44 -7.68 9.77
C PRO A 47 8.60 -6.71 9.51
N GLU A 48 9.83 -7.14 9.81
CA GLU A 48 11.03 -6.34 9.70
C GLU A 48 11.86 -6.65 8.44
N SER A 49 11.37 -7.49 7.53
CA SER A 49 12.13 -7.91 6.34
C SER A 49 12.24 -6.83 5.27
N PHE A 50 11.26 -5.93 5.18
CA PHE A 50 11.25 -4.88 4.16
C PHE A 50 12.06 -3.66 4.57
N SER A 51 12.59 -2.95 3.56
CA SER A 51 13.42 -1.75 3.75
C SER A 51 12.69 -0.62 4.47
N PHE A 52 13.45 0.20 5.19
CA PHE A 52 12.95 1.43 5.77
C PHE A 52 12.45 2.42 4.70
N PHE A 53 11.44 3.20 5.07
CA PHE A 53 10.96 4.33 4.29
C PHE A 53 11.80 5.56 4.64
N GLN A 54 12.70 5.93 3.72
CA GLN A 54 13.63 7.07 3.92
C GLN A 54 14.41 6.89 5.25
N ASN A 55 14.58 7.97 6.00
CA ASN A 55 15.28 7.97 7.31
C ASN A 55 14.29 7.84 8.49
N THR A 56 13.22 7.07 8.30
CA THR A 56 12.20 6.86 9.34
C THR A 56 12.20 5.43 9.86
N ASP A 57 11.52 5.21 10.98
CA ASP A 57 11.26 3.89 11.57
C ASP A 57 10.19 3.08 10.82
N LYS A 58 9.53 3.70 9.83
CA LYS A 58 8.52 3.07 8.98
C LYS A 58 9.21 2.23 7.91
N ARG A 59 8.50 1.22 7.44
CA ARG A 59 8.97 0.31 6.39
C ARG A 59 8.07 0.40 5.18
N LYS A 60 8.60 0.00 4.03
CA LYS A 60 7.85 0.02 2.78
C LYS A 60 8.04 -1.23 1.95
N PHE A 61 6.99 -1.61 1.22
CA PHE A 61 7.08 -2.60 0.16
C PHE A 61 6.32 -2.13 -1.07
N MET A 62 6.81 -2.52 -2.24
CA MET A 62 6.17 -2.20 -3.51
C MET A 62 5.15 -3.29 -3.84
N VAL A 63 3.86 -2.96 -3.95
CA VAL A 63 2.83 -3.92 -4.38
C VAL A 63 2.96 -4.18 -5.87
N ASN A 64 3.17 -3.11 -6.63
CA ASN A 64 3.43 -3.08 -8.06
C ASN A 64 4.18 -1.77 -8.40
N PRO A 65 4.63 -1.56 -9.65
CA PRO A 65 5.38 -0.35 -10.01
C PRO A 65 4.67 0.98 -9.74
N TYR A 66 3.35 0.98 -9.57
CA TYR A 66 2.53 2.18 -9.38
C TYR A 66 2.26 2.48 -7.90
N ILE A 67 2.30 1.49 -7.02
CA ILE A 67 1.84 1.62 -5.63
C ILE A 67 2.86 1.01 -4.67
N THR A 68 3.31 1.84 -3.73
CA THR A 68 4.13 1.45 -2.58
C THR A 68 3.30 1.55 -1.31
N VAL A 69 3.32 0.52 -0.47
CA VAL A 69 2.68 0.56 0.85
C VAL A 69 3.72 0.96 1.89
N ILE A 70 3.36 1.90 2.77
CA ILE A 70 4.16 2.25 3.95
C ILE A 70 3.45 1.71 5.19
N TYR A 71 4.23 1.10 6.08
CA TYR A 71 3.72 0.50 7.30
C TYR A 71 4.65 0.71 8.48
N TYR A 72 4.11 0.54 9.69
CA TYR A 72 4.83 0.58 10.95
C TYR A 72 4.67 -0.73 11.71
N VAL A 73 5.72 -1.16 12.41
CA VAL A 73 5.74 -2.36 13.25
C VAL A 73 5.60 -1.92 14.70
N ASN A 74 4.39 -2.05 15.26
CA ASN A 74 4.16 -1.81 16.68
C ASN A 74 4.42 -3.11 17.45
N LYS A 75 5.56 -3.19 18.14
CA LYS A 75 5.97 -4.37 18.91
C LYS A 75 5.10 -4.55 20.16
N ASP A 76 4.75 -3.46 20.84
CA ASP A 76 3.97 -3.49 22.08
C ASP A 76 2.56 -4.03 21.86
N LEU A 77 1.95 -3.70 20.72
CA LEU A 77 0.60 -4.15 20.35
C LEU A 77 0.60 -5.40 19.44
N GLU A 78 1.77 -5.99 19.20
CA GLU A 78 1.99 -7.11 18.28
C GLU A 78 1.28 -6.94 16.91
N CYS A 79 1.28 -5.71 16.40
CA CYS A 79 0.56 -5.37 15.18
C CYS A 79 1.39 -4.58 14.17
N VAL A 80 1.14 -4.88 12.91
CA VAL A 80 1.59 -4.09 11.78
C VAL A 80 0.48 -3.14 11.41
N GLU A 81 0.77 -1.85 11.39
CA GLU A 81 -0.16 -0.83 10.95
C GLU A 81 0.22 -0.37 9.54
N ILE A 82 -0.70 -0.56 8.59
CA ILE A 82 -0.60 0.00 7.25
C ILE A 82 -0.98 1.47 7.35
N LEU A 83 -0.04 2.35 7.03
CA LEU A 83 -0.17 3.79 7.24
C LEU A 83 -0.78 4.46 6.02
N ASN A 84 -0.29 4.14 4.82
CA ASN A 84 -0.78 4.67 3.55
C ASN A 84 -0.38 3.82 2.33
N PHE A 85 -1.01 4.14 1.20
CA PHE A 85 -0.69 3.70 -0.15
C PHE A 85 -0.13 4.87 -0.96
N TRP A 86 1.18 4.86 -1.16
CA TRP A 86 1.89 5.87 -1.93
C TRP A 86 1.82 5.57 -3.43
N PHE A 87 1.29 6.51 -4.22
CA PHE A 87 1.33 6.47 -5.68
C PHE A 87 2.72 6.88 -6.19
N ASN A 88 3.39 5.96 -6.88
CA ASN A 88 4.76 6.16 -7.38
C ASN A 88 4.83 7.03 -8.65
N ARG A 89 3.68 7.32 -9.28
CA ARG A 89 3.59 8.15 -10.48
C ARG A 89 2.78 9.40 -10.18
N SER A 90 3.22 10.53 -10.74
CA SER A 90 2.47 11.78 -10.70
C SER A 90 1.15 11.65 -11.44
N ASN A 91 0.13 12.38 -10.99
CA ASN A 91 -1.11 12.53 -11.74
C ASN A 91 -0.77 13.17 -13.12
N PRO A 92 -1.13 12.54 -14.25
CA PRO A 92 -0.88 13.09 -15.58
C PRO A 92 -1.46 14.50 -15.78
N GLU A 93 -2.64 14.78 -15.22
CA GLU A 93 -3.30 16.10 -15.35
C GLU A 93 -2.50 17.19 -14.66
N VAL A 94 -1.93 16.89 -13.49
CA VAL A 94 -1.04 17.81 -12.76
C VAL A 94 0.25 18.03 -13.54
N LEU A 95 0.78 16.99 -14.18
CA LEU A 95 1.97 17.11 -15.01
C LEU A 95 1.72 18.01 -16.23
N LEU A 96 0.55 17.88 -16.87
CA LEU A 96 0.17 18.66 -18.05
C LEU A 96 0.00 20.17 -17.76
N GLN A 97 -0.28 20.57 -16.52
CA GLN A 97 -0.38 21.98 -16.14
C GLN A 97 0.97 22.70 -16.06
N HIS A 98 2.08 21.95 -16.09
CA HIS A 98 3.45 22.48 -16.00
C HIS A 98 4.24 22.33 -17.32
N LEU A 99 3.58 21.90 -18.41
CA LEU A 99 4.12 21.81 -19.77
C LEU A 99 3.53 22.93 -20.63
#